data_AF-A0A6I2GU35-F1
#
_entry.id   AF-A0A6I2GU35-F1
#
_cell.length_a   1.000
_cell.length_b   1.000
_cell.length_c   1.000
_cell.angle_alpha   90.00
_cell.angle_beta   90.00
_cell.angle_gamma   90.00
#
_symmetry.space_group_name_H-M   'P 1'
#
loop_
_entity.id
_entity.type
_entity.pdbx_description
1 polymer ?
#
loop_
_entity_poly.entity_id
_entity_poly.type
_entity_poly.pdbx_seq_one_letter_code
_entity_poly.pdbx_strand_id
1 'polypeptide(L)'
;MTKTPAARLAACLLTLGLAACGGGGGEAPSGEAQTGTGAGGTGSTVAAGQPIPLGVQSVEDTPVARLPNHPGHTPIAQPSPQPGAVGQGLSLPKKIQYAHTFVVSPKGDDSAAGSEAAPFRTIAKGVSAAGPGDLVRVLAGTYDERVALTKAGTADAPITLQGEGSPRLTPGPGSGAVVKVQAPNWIVDGLEIDCQGQGVFAVTFEGDVRGSVLANSELHGGTLGGGITTFNDARGATVENNHIHDFQRTGGNGDSHGMVIQSTSKDITVRNNDIHDNSGDSVQCLGPEGFSNLPPADGVLIENNHLYDNRENAVDIKTCKNVVVRNNRMHGFKVSTTSKGEAVVVHMSASTVTVENNDISEAAKGISVGGNHDGPVPSGVVLRRNRIHAISKANGGDGSGIRLENSDGTQVLNNTVTDIEGAALVLGHGTGGPTSNLTVENNILDGATDVDLGGEAPGLKLVTNLYGGAGRFITGGSNSAPVDLEAFRAKSGDKGSTVGRPGVDTTTYAPGSDAVDKGTDVKLPFCGRGPDIGAVEVGC
;
A
#
# COMPACT_ATOMS: atom_id res chain seq x y z
N MET A 1 12.96 -48.76 -13.99
CA MET A 1 13.89 -48.38 -12.90
C MET A 1 14.13 -46.87 -12.97
N THR A 2 13.44 -46.13 -12.08
CA THR A 2 13.83 -44.91 -11.32
C THR A 2 15.09 -44.12 -11.74
N LYS A 3 15.11 -42.77 -11.81
CA LYS A 3 15.06 -41.80 -10.69
C LYS A 3 14.95 -40.34 -11.20
N THR A 4 14.23 -39.49 -10.45
CA THR A 4 14.29 -38.00 -10.40
C THR A 4 15.48 -37.54 -9.52
N PRO A 5 15.83 -36.23 -9.38
CA PRO A 5 15.10 -35.28 -8.51
C PRO A 5 15.10 -33.79 -8.92
N ALA A 6 14.28 -33.05 -8.17
CA ALA A 6 13.96 -31.62 -8.18
C ALA A 6 15.12 -30.67 -7.82
N ALA A 7 15.02 -29.42 -8.29
CA ALA A 7 15.74 -28.28 -7.75
C ALA A 7 14.76 -27.36 -7.01
N ARG A 8 14.90 -27.31 -5.68
CA ARG A 8 14.27 -26.34 -4.78
C ARG A 8 15.17 -25.10 -4.76
N LEU A 9 14.63 -23.91 -5.03
CA LEU A 9 15.32 -22.66 -4.69
C LEU A 9 15.08 -22.37 -3.21
N ALA A 10 16.12 -22.52 -2.41
CA ALA A 10 16.12 -22.20 -1.00
C ALA A 10 16.30 -20.69 -0.80
N ALA A 11 15.53 -20.14 0.13
CA ALA A 11 15.71 -18.84 0.73
C ALA A 11 17.18 -18.64 1.17
N CYS A 12 17.82 -17.57 0.71
CA CYS A 12 19.13 -17.18 1.21
C CYS A 12 18.99 -16.55 2.60
N LEU A 13 19.67 -17.18 3.56
CA LEU A 13 19.92 -16.73 4.91
C LEU A 13 20.61 -15.36 4.94
N LEU A 14 20.25 -14.53 5.93
CA LEU A 14 21.18 -13.59 6.56
C LEU A 14 20.92 -13.59 8.08
N THR A 15 21.82 -14.27 8.79
CA THR A 15 21.95 -14.32 10.25
C THR A 15 23.08 -13.40 10.70
N LEU A 16 22.87 -12.64 11.78
CA LEU A 16 23.85 -12.33 12.84
C LEU A 16 23.10 -11.56 13.95
N GLY A 17 23.24 -11.98 15.22
CA GLY A 17 22.39 -11.53 16.31
C GLY A 17 23.07 -11.21 17.65
N LEU A 18 22.23 -11.24 18.69
CA LEU A 18 22.48 -11.26 20.15
C LEU A 18 23.05 -9.97 20.80
N ALA A 19 22.67 -9.51 22.00
CA ALA A 19 21.57 -9.81 22.93
C ALA A 19 21.59 -8.83 24.14
N ALA A 20 20.38 -8.47 24.63
CA ALA A 20 19.91 -8.41 26.04
C ALA A 20 20.57 -7.43 27.07
N CYS A 21 19.95 -6.98 28.17
CA CYS A 21 18.86 -7.46 29.03
C CYS A 21 18.22 -6.29 29.82
N GLY A 22 17.00 -6.48 30.35
CA GLY A 22 16.79 -6.33 31.81
C GLY A 22 15.62 -5.48 32.34
N GLY A 23 14.49 -6.14 32.64
CA GLY A 23 13.96 -6.18 34.01
C GLY A 23 12.77 -5.30 34.42
N GLY A 24 11.61 -5.94 34.63
CA GLY A 24 11.03 -6.05 35.98
C GLY A 24 9.77 -5.24 36.34
N GLY A 25 8.62 -5.92 36.35
CA GLY A 25 7.78 -6.14 37.55
C GLY A 25 6.70 -5.12 37.95
N GLY A 26 5.53 -5.63 38.34
CA GLY A 26 4.64 -4.98 39.31
C GLY A 26 3.13 -5.09 39.03
N GLU A 27 2.38 -5.62 39.99
CA GLU A 27 1.00 -6.12 39.92
C GLU A 27 -0.13 -5.07 40.03
N ALA A 28 -1.32 -5.54 39.66
CA ALA A 28 -2.67 -5.00 39.84
C ALA A 28 -3.08 -4.88 41.35
N PRO A 29 -4.31 -4.44 41.78
CA PRO A 29 -5.61 -4.95 41.30
C PRO A 29 -6.88 -4.05 41.44
N SER A 30 -7.99 -4.64 40.97
CA SER A 30 -9.35 -4.69 41.55
C SER A 30 -10.39 -3.60 41.22
N GLY A 31 -11.59 -4.05 40.82
CA GLY A 31 -12.84 -3.30 40.93
C GLY A 31 -13.94 -3.66 39.91
N GLU A 32 -14.72 -4.69 40.22
CA GLU A 32 -16.11 -5.05 39.82
C GLU A 32 -17.03 -3.93 39.27
N ALA A 33 -18.14 -4.13 38.52
CA ALA A 33 -18.82 -5.27 37.92
C ALA A 33 -19.99 -4.75 37.03
N GLN A 34 -20.37 -5.55 36.02
CA GLN A 34 -21.70 -5.76 35.41
C GLN A 34 -22.56 -4.58 34.91
N THR A 35 -23.00 -4.65 33.64
CA THR A 35 -24.32 -5.17 33.24
C THR A 35 -24.45 -5.13 31.71
N GLY A 36 -24.98 -6.20 31.11
CA GLY A 36 -25.11 -6.36 29.67
C GLY A 36 -26.39 -5.77 29.08
N THR A 37 -26.46 -5.72 27.75
CA THR A 37 -27.47 -6.40 26.91
C THR A 37 -27.24 -6.04 25.44
N GLY A 38 -26.91 -7.06 24.63
CA GLY A 38 -27.65 -7.44 23.43
C GLY A 38 -27.84 -6.46 22.27
N ALA A 39 -27.20 -6.83 21.16
CA ALA A 39 -27.76 -6.98 19.82
C ALA A 39 -27.85 -5.75 18.89
N GLY A 40 -27.12 -5.84 17.78
CA GLY A 40 -27.42 -5.08 16.55
C GLY A 40 -26.21 -4.77 15.67
N GLY A 41 -25.44 -5.77 15.24
CA GLY A 41 -24.39 -5.56 14.25
C GLY A 41 -24.98 -5.16 12.90
N THR A 42 -25.01 -3.87 12.61
CA THR A 42 -25.44 -3.31 11.31
C THR A 42 -24.27 -3.38 10.34
N GLY A 43 -24.23 -4.43 9.51
CA GLY A 43 -23.29 -4.52 8.38
C GLY A 43 -23.65 -3.47 7.31
N SER A 44 -22.72 -2.56 7.02
CA SER A 44 -22.91 -1.50 6.03
C SER A 44 -22.41 -1.96 4.66
N THR A 45 -23.32 -2.11 3.70
CA THR A 45 -22.96 -2.06 2.27
C THR A 45 -22.80 -0.58 1.91
N VAL A 46 -21.63 -0.18 1.42
CA VAL A 46 -21.37 1.19 0.97
C VAL A 46 -22.31 1.50 -0.20
N ALA A 47 -23.34 2.31 0.05
CA ALA A 47 -24.24 2.80 -0.98
C ALA A 47 -23.46 3.67 -1.97
N ALA A 48 -23.90 3.72 -3.23
CA ALA A 48 -23.33 4.64 -4.22
C ALA A 48 -23.34 6.08 -3.67
N GLY A 49 -22.16 6.71 -3.60
CA GLY A 49 -21.97 8.06 -3.04
C GLY A 49 -21.56 8.12 -1.56
N GLN A 50 -21.39 6.98 -0.87
CA GLN A 50 -20.76 6.96 0.46
C GLN A 50 -19.23 6.86 0.34
N PRO A 51 -18.46 7.48 1.25
CA PRO A 51 -17.01 7.40 1.23
C PRO A 51 -16.54 5.95 1.44
N ILE A 52 -15.65 5.48 0.57
CA ILE A 52 -14.89 4.22 0.69
C ILE A 52 -14.07 4.22 2.01
N PRO A 53 -14.19 3.21 2.87
CA PRO A 53 -13.37 3.17 4.08
C PRO A 53 -11.88 3.09 3.73
N LEU A 54 -11.06 3.92 4.37
CA LEU A 54 -9.60 3.88 4.26
C LEU A 54 -8.99 3.26 5.51
N GLY A 55 -7.99 2.42 5.32
CA GLY A 55 -7.27 1.74 6.40
C GLY A 55 -8.09 0.66 7.11
N VAL A 56 -7.59 0.21 8.24
CA VAL A 56 -8.18 -0.88 9.03
C VAL A 56 -9.52 -0.46 9.64
N GLN A 57 -10.51 -1.32 9.47
CA GLN A 57 -11.83 -1.21 10.06
C GLN A 57 -11.95 -2.20 11.22
N SER A 58 -12.56 -1.77 12.32
CA SER A 58 -12.82 -2.64 13.48
C SER A 58 -13.75 -3.79 13.10
N VAL A 59 -13.33 -5.02 13.35
CA VAL A 59 -14.13 -6.25 13.15
C VAL A 59 -14.22 -6.99 14.48
N GLU A 60 -15.43 -7.24 14.97
CA GLU A 60 -15.68 -7.88 16.27
C GLU A 60 -14.88 -9.18 16.43
N ASP A 61 -14.40 -9.44 17.65
CA ASP A 61 -13.62 -10.63 18.04
C ASP A 61 -12.27 -10.85 17.32
N THR A 62 -11.79 -9.89 16.53
CA THR A 62 -10.48 -9.92 15.87
C THR A 62 -9.47 -8.97 16.55
N PRO A 63 -8.15 -9.14 16.32
CA PRO A 63 -7.14 -8.18 16.77
C PRO A 63 -7.46 -6.75 16.37
N VAL A 64 -7.95 -6.55 15.13
CA VAL A 64 -8.24 -5.21 14.61
C VAL A 64 -9.37 -4.49 15.35
N ALA A 65 -10.31 -5.20 16.00
CA ALA A 65 -11.31 -4.55 16.86
C ALA A 65 -10.71 -3.93 18.13
N ARG A 66 -9.53 -4.39 18.57
CA ARG A 66 -8.85 -3.89 19.77
C ARG A 66 -7.82 -2.78 19.48
N LEU A 67 -7.82 -2.22 18.27
CA LEU A 67 -7.01 -1.06 17.91
C LEU A 67 -7.39 0.36 18.47
N PRO A 68 -8.28 0.60 19.47
CA PRO A 68 -8.66 1.96 19.88
C PRO A 68 -7.64 2.89 20.60
N ASN A 69 -6.34 2.61 20.70
CA ASN A 69 -5.43 3.34 21.62
C ASN A 69 -4.24 4.11 20.98
N HIS A 70 -4.16 4.25 19.65
CA HIS A 70 -3.07 4.98 18.99
C HIS A 70 -3.59 6.23 18.23
N PRO A 71 -2.97 7.42 18.41
CA PRO A 71 -3.31 8.63 17.65
C PRO A 71 -2.92 8.44 16.17
N GLY A 72 -3.82 7.83 15.40
CA GLY A 72 -3.63 7.47 13.99
C GLY A 72 -4.70 6.50 13.47
N HIS A 73 -5.25 5.66 14.37
CA HIS A 73 -6.22 4.60 14.07
C HIS A 73 -7.69 5.05 14.13
N THR A 74 -7.98 6.27 13.69
CA THR A 74 -9.39 6.67 13.51
C THR A 74 -9.86 6.11 12.18
N PRO A 75 -10.98 5.36 12.09
CA PRO A 75 -11.55 4.95 10.81
C PRO A 75 -11.62 6.15 9.87
N ILE A 76 -10.80 6.13 8.82
CA ILE A 76 -10.65 7.29 7.95
C ILE A 76 -11.83 7.28 6.98
N ALA A 77 -12.88 7.99 7.38
CA ALA A 77 -14.14 8.06 6.65
C ALA A 77 -14.12 8.98 5.41
N GLN A 78 -12.95 9.38 4.90
CA GLN A 78 -12.85 10.43 3.88
C GLN A 78 -11.85 10.10 2.75
N PRO A 79 -12.15 9.17 1.84
CA PRO A 79 -11.60 9.22 0.49
C PRO A 79 -12.08 10.46 -0.25
N SER A 80 -11.34 10.82 -1.29
CA SER A 80 -11.62 11.96 -2.15
C SER A 80 -13.07 11.90 -2.68
N PRO A 81 -13.89 12.96 -2.51
CA PRO A 81 -15.20 13.03 -3.16
C PRO A 81 -14.99 13.15 -4.67
N GLN A 82 -15.26 12.09 -5.43
CA GLN A 82 -15.10 12.09 -6.89
C GLN A 82 -16.30 11.45 -7.59
N PRO A 83 -16.78 12.04 -8.71
CA PRO A 83 -17.74 11.39 -9.59
C PRO A 83 -17.21 10.06 -10.12
N GLY A 84 -17.95 8.99 -9.84
CA GLY A 84 -17.64 7.67 -10.40
C GLY A 84 -16.48 6.93 -9.72
N ALA A 85 -15.94 7.41 -8.60
CA ALA A 85 -15.11 6.58 -7.74
C ALA A 85 -15.99 5.51 -7.07
N VAL A 86 -16.05 4.33 -7.69
CA VAL A 86 -16.69 3.16 -7.10
C VAL A 86 -15.61 2.38 -6.35
N GLY A 87 -15.51 2.60 -5.04
CA GLY A 87 -14.77 1.66 -4.20
C GLY A 87 -15.51 0.34 -4.16
N GLN A 88 -14.79 -0.77 -4.30
CA GLN A 88 -15.30 -2.04 -3.81
C GLN A 88 -15.33 -1.90 -2.29
N GLY A 89 -16.53 -1.76 -1.71
CA GLY A 89 -16.68 -1.89 -0.26
C GLY A 89 -16.10 -3.24 0.19
N LEU A 90 -15.68 -3.33 1.46
CA LEU A 90 -15.23 -4.60 2.06
C LEU A 90 -16.14 -5.73 1.57
N SER A 91 -15.56 -6.79 1.02
CA SER A 91 -16.33 -8.00 0.79
C SER A 91 -16.68 -8.53 2.17
N LEU A 92 -17.91 -8.28 2.62
CA LEU A 92 -18.44 -8.97 3.78
C LEU A 92 -18.25 -10.46 3.50
N PRO A 93 -17.69 -11.25 4.43
CA PRO A 93 -17.72 -12.69 4.27
C PRO A 93 -19.18 -13.05 4.06
N LYS A 94 -19.50 -13.59 2.87
CA LYS A 94 -20.79 -14.25 2.63
C LYS A 94 -21.02 -15.11 3.86
N LYS A 95 -22.18 -15.03 4.53
CA LYS A 95 -22.45 -15.88 5.69
C LYS A 95 -22.37 -17.32 5.23
N ILE A 96 -21.20 -17.94 5.38
CA ILE A 96 -20.94 -19.28 4.90
C ILE A 96 -21.54 -20.21 5.93
N GLN A 97 -22.45 -21.06 5.51
CA GLN A 97 -22.78 -22.22 6.31
C GLN A 97 -21.60 -23.18 6.19
N TYR A 98 -20.83 -23.28 7.27
CA TYR A 98 -19.68 -24.17 7.31
C TYR A 98 -20.15 -25.62 7.30
N ALA A 99 -19.49 -26.45 6.50
CA ALA A 99 -19.79 -27.88 6.43
C ALA A 99 -19.47 -28.56 7.78
N HIS A 100 -18.30 -28.24 8.33
CA HIS A 100 -17.90 -28.60 9.68
C HIS A 100 -17.18 -27.44 10.37
N THR A 101 -17.14 -27.49 11.70
CA THR A 101 -16.33 -26.59 12.52
C THR A 101 -15.38 -27.41 13.37
N PHE A 102 -14.08 -27.16 13.22
CA PHE A 102 -13.02 -27.70 14.05
C PHE A 102 -12.55 -26.62 15.02
N VAL A 103 -12.65 -26.90 16.31
CA VAL A 103 -12.24 -25.98 17.38
C VAL A 103 -10.81 -26.30 17.79
N VAL A 104 -9.98 -25.27 17.87
CA VAL A 104 -8.58 -25.33 18.30
C VAL A 104 -8.41 -24.49 19.56
N SER A 105 -7.78 -25.04 20.59
CA SER A 105 -7.49 -24.36 21.86
C SER A 105 -6.14 -24.82 22.39
N PRO A 106 -5.31 -23.97 23.03
CA PRO A 106 -4.03 -24.42 23.59
C PRO A 106 -4.19 -25.49 24.68
N LYS A 107 -5.39 -25.61 25.27
CA LYS A 107 -5.75 -26.62 26.28
C LYS A 107 -6.34 -27.91 25.69
N GLY A 108 -6.48 -27.98 24.36
CA GLY A 108 -7.04 -29.14 23.66
C GLY A 108 -6.08 -30.32 23.57
N ASP A 109 -6.47 -31.32 22.77
CA ASP A 109 -5.69 -32.52 22.46
C ASP A 109 -5.81 -32.85 20.96
N ASP A 110 -4.69 -33.05 20.27
CA ASP A 110 -4.66 -33.39 18.84
C ASP A 110 -5.17 -34.82 18.55
N SER A 111 -5.37 -35.63 19.59
CA SER A 111 -6.05 -36.93 19.54
C SER A 111 -7.58 -36.83 19.67
N ALA A 112 -8.10 -35.66 20.07
CA ALA A 112 -9.53 -35.42 20.25
C ALA A 112 -10.28 -35.31 18.91
N ALA A 113 -11.59 -35.04 18.99
CA ALA A 113 -12.46 -34.92 17.82
C ALA A 113 -12.41 -33.54 17.14
N GLY A 114 -11.82 -32.52 17.78
CA GLY A 114 -11.84 -31.14 17.29
C GLY A 114 -13.21 -30.46 17.47
N SER A 115 -14.02 -30.93 18.41
CA SER A 115 -15.32 -30.32 18.74
C SER A 115 -15.17 -29.26 19.84
N GLU A 116 -16.19 -28.44 20.08
CA GLU A 116 -16.22 -27.48 21.20
C GLU A 116 -15.87 -28.11 22.56
N ALA A 117 -16.42 -29.30 22.83
CA ALA A 117 -16.22 -30.01 24.09
C ALA A 117 -14.88 -30.77 24.15
N ALA A 118 -14.23 -30.98 23.00
CA ALA A 118 -12.99 -31.73 22.88
C ALA A 118 -12.16 -31.15 21.73
N PRO A 119 -11.61 -29.93 21.91
CA PRO A 119 -10.92 -29.19 20.87
C PRO A 119 -9.57 -29.82 20.53
N PHE A 120 -9.09 -29.60 19.31
CA PHE A 120 -7.71 -29.86 18.96
C PHE A 120 -6.78 -28.92 19.74
N ARG A 121 -5.53 -29.33 19.94
CA ARG A 121 -4.54 -28.50 20.62
C ARG A 121 -3.86 -27.52 19.66
N THR A 122 -3.62 -27.95 18.44
CA THR A 122 -2.78 -27.24 17.47
C THR A 122 -3.56 -26.76 16.25
N ILE A 123 -3.16 -25.60 15.71
CA ILE A 123 -3.70 -25.06 14.47
C ILE A 123 -3.36 -26.00 13.31
N ALA A 124 -2.14 -26.55 13.28
CA ALA A 124 -1.72 -27.52 12.28
C ALA A 124 -2.67 -28.74 12.22
N LYS A 125 -3.14 -29.23 13.37
CA LYS A 125 -4.14 -30.32 13.41
C LYS A 125 -5.48 -29.89 12.82
N GLY A 126 -5.97 -28.70 13.18
CA GLY A 126 -7.22 -28.14 12.63
C GLY A 126 -7.18 -27.99 11.11
N VAL A 127 -6.13 -27.36 10.57
CA VAL A 127 -5.90 -27.20 9.13
C VAL A 127 -5.75 -28.57 8.44
N SER A 128 -5.10 -29.54 9.08
CA SER A 128 -4.98 -30.90 8.56
C SER A 128 -6.31 -31.66 8.56
N ALA A 129 -7.27 -31.30 9.41
CA ALA A 129 -8.60 -31.93 9.43
C ALA A 129 -9.55 -31.30 8.40
N ALA A 130 -9.47 -29.98 8.22
CA ALA A 130 -10.36 -29.22 7.35
C ALA A 130 -10.25 -29.56 5.85
N GLY A 131 -11.36 -29.41 5.15
CA GLY A 131 -11.51 -29.44 3.69
C GLY A 131 -12.39 -28.28 3.19
N PRO A 132 -12.75 -28.26 1.90
CA PRO A 132 -13.57 -27.20 1.30
C PRO A 132 -14.87 -26.94 2.09
N GLY A 133 -15.11 -25.69 2.48
CA GLY A 133 -16.29 -25.25 3.21
C GLY A 133 -16.21 -25.40 4.73
N ASP A 134 -15.12 -25.95 5.27
CA ASP A 134 -14.94 -26.09 6.71
C ASP A 134 -14.39 -24.81 7.37
N LEU A 135 -14.70 -24.67 8.66
CA LEU A 135 -14.14 -23.67 9.56
C LEU A 135 -13.15 -24.31 10.53
N VAL A 136 -11.96 -23.75 10.64
CA VAL A 136 -11.01 -23.96 11.74
C VAL A 136 -11.10 -22.74 12.66
N ARG A 137 -11.79 -22.90 13.79
CA ARG A 137 -12.04 -21.86 14.78
C ARG A 137 -10.98 -21.91 15.87
N VAL A 138 -10.12 -20.91 15.91
CA VAL A 138 -8.95 -20.84 16.79
C VAL A 138 -9.27 -19.93 17.96
N LEU A 139 -9.40 -20.50 19.15
CA LEU A 139 -9.73 -19.75 20.36
C LEU A 139 -8.50 -18.98 20.86
N ALA A 140 -8.76 -17.92 21.63
CA ALA A 140 -7.74 -17.12 22.29
C ALA A 140 -6.68 -17.97 23.00
N GLY A 141 -5.42 -17.56 22.84
CA GLY A 141 -4.27 -18.30 23.34
C GLY A 141 -3.01 -18.04 22.53
N THR A 142 -1.88 -18.59 22.97
CA THR A 142 -0.63 -18.56 22.21
C THR A 142 -0.36 -19.92 21.58
N TYR A 143 0.04 -19.89 20.31
CA TYR A 143 0.34 -21.06 19.50
C TYR A 143 1.74 -20.92 18.91
N ASP A 144 2.70 -21.71 19.41
CA ASP A 144 4.07 -21.74 18.88
C ASP A 144 4.15 -22.69 17.69
N GLU A 145 3.67 -22.25 16.53
CA GLU A 145 3.48 -23.10 15.35
C GLU A 145 3.98 -22.45 14.05
N ARG A 146 4.17 -23.29 13.04
CA ARG A 146 4.27 -22.85 11.65
C ARG A 146 3.23 -23.58 10.84
N VAL A 147 2.29 -22.84 10.26
CA VAL A 147 1.09 -23.39 9.63
C VAL A 147 1.27 -23.36 8.11
N ALA A 148 0.98 -24.48 7.46
CA ALA A 148 1.02 -24.59 6.00
C ALA A 148 -0.37 -24.94 5.45
N LEU A 149 -0.95 -24.03 4.68
CA LEU A 149 -2.25 -24.14 4.05
C LEU A 149 -2.08 -24.73 2.65
N THR A 150 -2.10 -26.06 2.57
CA THR A 150 -1.75 -26.81 1.34
C THR A 150 -2.93 -27.49 0.67
N LYS A 151 -4.10 -27.53 1.31
CA LYS A 151 -5.34 -28.08 0.73
C LYS A 151 -6.09 -26.99 0.02
N ALA A 152 -6.59 -27.24 -1.19
CA ALA A 152 -7.38 -26.26 -1.92
C ALA A 152 -8.84 -26.24 -1.40
N GLY A 153 -9.37 -25.04 -1.15
CA GLY A 153 -10.81 -24.81 -1.13
C GLY A 153 -11.34 -24.61 -2.55
N THR A 154 -12.61 -24.25 -2.67
CA THR A 154 -13.22 -23.80 -3.94
C THR A 154 -13.81 -22.40 -3.76
N ALA A 155 -14.10 -21.70 -4.86
CA ALA A 155 -14.71 -20.37 -4.80
C ALA A 155 -16.06 -20.38 -4.05
N ASP A 156 -16.83 -21.46 -4.15
CA ASP A 156 -18.12 -21.63 -3.47
C ASP A 156 -18.00 -22.21 -2.05
N ALA A 157 -16.86 -22.83 -1.74
CA ALA A 157 -16.59 -23.49 -0.46
C ALA A 157 -15.11 -23.27 -0.06
N PRO A 158 -14.73 -22.05 0.35
CA PRO A 158 -13.40 -21.76 0.85
C PRO A 158 -13.16 -22.49 2.18
N ILE A 159 -11.89 -22.67 2.55
CA ILE A 159 -11.53 -23.16 3.89
C ILE A 159 -11.21 -21.95 4.75
N THR A 160 -11.84 -21.83 5.92
CA THR A 160 -11.67 -20.66 6.80
C THR A 160 -10.82 -21.04 8.01
N LEU A 161 -9.73 -20.31 8.24
CA LEU A 161 -8.96 -20.30 9.48
C LEU A 161 -9.27 -18.99 10.21
N GLN A 162 -10.08 -19.05 11.26
CA GLN A 162 -10.59 -17.87 11.94
C GLN A 162 -10.12 -17.84 13.39
N GLY A 163 -9.51 -16.74 13.81
CA GLY A 163 -9.22 -16.46 15.20
C GLY A 163 -10.39 -15.79 15.92
N GLU A 164 -10.67 -16.23 17.14
CA GLU A 164 -11.66 -15.63 18.05
C GLU A 164 -10.96 -15.17 19.34
N GLY A 165 -11.07 -13.88 19.65
CA GLY A 165 -10.40 -13.30 20.83
C GLY A 165 -8.89 -13.15 20.65
N SER A 166 -8.43 -12.95 19.40
CA SER A 166 -7.03 -12.79 19.00
C SER A 166 -6.08 -13.87 19.50
N PRO A 167 -6.21 -15.10 18.97
CA PRO A 167 -5.12 -16.05 19.10
C PRO A 167 -3.82 -15.47 18.55
N ARG A 168 -2.76 -15.57 19.35
CA ARG A 168 -1.41 -15.14 19.01
C ARG A 168 -0.61 -16.32 18.48
N LEU A 169 -0.26 -16.26 17.21
CA LEU A 169 0.56 -17.25 16.52
C LEU A 169 2.01 -16.75 16.47
N THR A 170 2.92 -17.55 17.01
CA THR A 170 4.36 -17.24 17.12
C THR A 170 5.18 -18.28 16.38
N PRO A 171 6.38 -17.95 15.87
CA PRO A 171 7.18 -18.89 15.10
C PRO A 171 7.55 -20.14 15.91
N GLY A 172 6.87 -21.25 15.62
CA GLY A 172 7.19 -22.57 16.16
C GLY A 172 8.46 -23.21 15.55
N PRO A 173 8.79 -24.46 15.97
CA PRO A 173 9.92 -25.20 15.43
C PRO A 173 9.88 -25.33 13.90
N GLY A 174 11.05 -25.30 13.26
CA GLY A 174 11.20 -25.43 11.81
C GLY A 174 11.70 -24.15 11.14
N SER A 175 11.52 -24.07 9.81
CA SER A 175 11.98 -22.94 8.99
C SER A 175 10.89 -22.41 8.07
N GLY A 176 11.09 -21.19 7.56
CA GLY A 176 10.15 -20.49 6.67
C GLY A 176 9.28 -19.47 7.42
N ALA A 177 8.16 -19.09 6.81
CA ALA A 177 7.20 -18.15 7.39
C ALA A 177 6.39 -18.75 8.55
N VAL A 178 5.71 -17.90 9.30
CA VAL A 178 4.78 -18.33 10.36
C VAL A 178 3.53 -18.97 9.74
N VAL A 179 2.93 -18.33 8.73
CA VAL A 179 1.84 -18.89 7.92
C VAL A 179 2.25 -18.96 6.44
N LYS A 180 2.08 -20.13 5.83
CA LYS A 180 2.34 -20.35 4.40
C LYS A 180 1.03 -20.67 3.69
N VAL A 181 0.61 -19.81 2.77
CA VAL A 181 -0.54 -20.01 1.90
C VAL A 181 -0.04 -20.56 0.57
N GLN A 182 -0.36 -21.83 0.29
CA GLN A 182 0.17 -22.56 -0.88
C GLN A 182 -0.95 -23.22 -1.70
N ALA A 183 -2.19 -22.83 -1.44
CA ALA A 183 -3.38 -23.36 -2.08
C ALA A 183 -4.46 -22.26 -2.20
N PRO A 184 -5.37 -22.38 -3.18
CA PRO A 184 -6.40 -21.38 -3.42
C PRO A 184 -7.59 -21.50 -2.44
N ASN A 185 -8.35 -20.41 -2.36
CA ASN A 185 -9.59 -20.28 -1.57
C ASN A 185 -9.44 -20.57 -0.06
N TRP A 186 -8.38 -20.04 0.55
CA TRP A 186 -8.24 -19.95 2.00
C TRP A 186 -8.67 -18.57 2.51
N ILE A 187 -9.44 -18.51 3.59
CA ILE A 187 -9.67 -17.27 4.32
C ILE A 187 -8.91 -17.40 5.64
N VAL A 188 -7.87 -16.60 5.83
CA VAL A 188 -7.14 -16.46 7.09
C VAL A 188 -7.59 -15.17 7.75
N ASP A 189 -8.28 -15.27 8.88
CA ASP A 189 -9.03 -14.17 9.48
C ASP A 189 -8.75 -14.07 10.98
N GLY A 190 -8.49 -12.86 11.48
CA GLY A 190 -8.51 -12.58 12.92
C GLY A 190 -7.35 -13.15 13.74
N LEU A 191 -6.16 -13.30 13.16
CA LEU A 191 -4.97 -13.77 13.87
C LEU A 191 -4.06 -12.62 14.29
N GLU A 192 -3.47 -12.70 15.48
CA GLU A 192 -2.24 -11.93 15.78
C GLU A 192 -1.04 -12.80 15.39
N ILE A 193 -0.19 -12.32 14.48
CA ILE A 193 1.00 -13.02 14.01
C ILE A 193 2.23 -12.23 14.45
N ASP A 194 2.83 -12.66 15.56
CA ASP A 194 3.98 -12.02 16.19
C ASP A 194 5.25 -12.80 15.85
N CYS A 195 6.15 -12.21 15.07
CA CYS A 195 7.40 -12.85 14.65
C CYS A 195 8.50 -12.84 15.73
N GLN A 196 8.29 -12.21 16.90
CA GLN A 196 9.16 -12.23 18.07
C GLN A 196 10.62 -11.82 17.81
N GLY A 197 10.83 -10.82 16.96
CA GLY A 197 12.15 -10.36 16.54
C GLY A 197 12.91 -11.33 15.63
N GLN A 198 12.27 -12.41 15.16
CA GLN A 198 12.92 -13.40 14.31
C GLN A 198 12.97 -12.96 12.84
N GLY A 199 14.02 -13.39 12.14
CA GLY A 199 14.21 -13.17 10.71
C GLY A 199 13.32 -14.07 9.86
N VAL A 200 12.01 -13.88 9.94
CA VAL A 200 10.99 -14.63 9.19
C VAL A 200 9.95 -13.69 8.58
N PHE A 201 9.31 -14.14 7.51
CA PHE A 201 8.03 -13.56 7.08
C PHE A 201 6.93 -14.02 8.03
N ALA A 202 6.00 -13.13 8.37
CA ALA A 202 4.77 -13.50 9.06
C ALA A 202 3.91 -14.38 8.13
N VAL A 203 3.68 -13.93 6.90
CA VAL A 203 2.86 -14.66 5.92
C VAL A 203 3.54 -14.71 4.55
N THR A 204 3.49 -15.88 3.90
CA THR A 204 3.91 -16.04 2.51
C THR A 204 2.78 -16.60 1.64
N PHE A 205 2.63 -16.09 0.43
CA PHE A 205 1.80 -16.66 -0.63
C PHE A 205 2.69 -17.23 -1.75
N GLU A 206 2.43 -18.48 -2.15
CA GLU A 206 3.21 -19.21 -3.15
C GLU A 206 2.31 -19.98 -4.11
N GLY A 207 2.59 -19.88 -5.41
CA GLY A 207 1.86 -20.59 -6.46
C GLY A 207 0.42 -20.11 -6.65
N ASP A 208 -0.46 -21.01 -7.07
CA ASP A 208 -1.87 -20.66 -7.29
C ASP A 208 -2.62 -20.51 -5.97
N VAL A 209 -2.90 -19.25 -5.59
CA VAL A 209 -3.60 -18.88 -4.35
C VAL A 209 -4.83 -18.04 -4.65
N ARG A 210 -5.43 -18.19 -5.83
CA ARG A 210 -6.62 -17.42 -6.22
C ARG A 210 -7.74 -17.61 -5.20
N GLY A 211 -8.36 -16.50 -4.81
CA GLY A 211 -9.42 -16.50 -3.79
C GLY A 211 -8.91 -16.68 -2.37
N SER A 212 -7.60 -16.77 -2.15
CA SER A 212 -7.03 -16.78 -0.80
C SER A 212 -6.82 -15.37 -0.26
N VAL A 213 -7.22 -15.17 0.99
CA VAL A 213 -7.32 -13.89 1.67
C VAL A 213 -6.64 -13.97 3.03
N LEU A 214 -5.83 -12.97 3.36
CA LEU A 214 -5.44 -12.63 4.72
C LEU A 214 -6.22 -11.40 5.17
N ALA A 215 -7.01 -11.52 6.23
CA ALA A 215 -7.95 -10.52 6.69
C ALA A 215 -7.90 -10.27 8.21
N ASN A 216 -8.26 -9.04 8.60
CA ASN A 216 -8.56 -8.63 9.98
C ASN A 216 -7.50 -9.04 11.01
N SER A 217 -6.25 -9.14 10.57
CA SER A 217 -5.15 -9.68 11.35
C SER A 217 -4.17 -8.57 11.74
N GLU A 218 -3.44 -8.82 12.82
CA GLU A 218 -2.33 -7.98 13.28
C GLU A 218 -1.04 -8.73 13.01
N LEU A 219 -0.09 -8.12 12.31
CA LEU A 219 1.17 -8.74 11.91
C LEU A 219 2.31 -7.84 12.35
N HIS A 220 3.23 -8.36 13.16
CA HIS A 220 4.33 -7.54 13.68
C HIS A 220 5.59 -8.30 14.10
N GLY A 221 6.62 -7.52 14.44
CA GLY A 221 7.80 -7.98 15.16
C GLY A 221 8.78 -8.83 14.33
N GLY A 222 8.75 -8.77 13.00
CA GLY A 222 9.68 -9.53 12.15
C GLY A 222 10.94 -8.75 11.79
N THR A 223 12.03 -9.46 11.46
CA THR A 223 13.32 -8.82 11.14
C THR A 223 13.93 -9.26 9.80
N LEU A 224 13.14 -9.98 8.96
CA LEU A 224 13.54 -10.36 7.61
C LEU A 224 13.42 -9.18 6.62
N GLY A 225 13.44 -9.42 5.32
CA GLY A 225 13.17 -8.41 4.29
C GLY A 225 11.71 -7.93 4.23
N GLY A 226 10.79 -8.49 5.01
CA GLY A 226 9.46 -7.91 5.19
C GLY A 226 8.52 -8.78 6.00
N GLY A 227 7.29 -8.29 6.23
CA GLY A 227 6.25 -9.00 6.96
C GLY A 227 5.49 -10.01 6.10
N ILE A 228 5.04 -9.58 4.92
CA ILE A 228 4.32 -10.42 3.95
C ILE A 228 5.12 -10.52 2.66
N THR A 229 5.09 -11.68 1.99
CA THR A 229 5.59 -11.76 0.61
C THR A 229 4.78 -12.66 -0.32
N THR A 230 4.72 -12.28 -1.59
CA THR A 230 4.23 -13.12 -2.70
C THR A 230 5.43 -13.48 -3.59
N PHE A 231 5.56 -14.75 -3.96
CA PHE A 231 6.70 -15.26 -4.73
C PHE A 231 6.35 -16.57 -5.45
N ASN A 232 7.25 -17.07 -6.31
CA ASN A 232 7.11 -18.36 -7.00
C ASN A 232 5.73 -18.55 -7.66
N ASP A 233 5.41 -17.69 -8.63
CA ASP A 233 4.14 -17.68 -9.37
C ASP A 233 2.90 -17.49 -8.49
N ALA A 234 3.04 -16.85 -7.32
CA ALA A 234 1.92 -16.42 -6.47
C ALA A 234 0.86 -15.68 -7.31
N ARG A 235 -0.35 -16.24 -7.39
CA ARG A 235 -1.43 -15.65 -8.19
C ARG A 235 -2.71 -15.46 -7.42
N GLY A 236 -3.25 -14.25 -7.41
CA GLY A 236 -4.59 -13.95 -6.91
C GLY A 236 -4.70 -13.80 -5.39
N ALA A 237 -3.58 -13.51 -4.71
CA ALA A 237 -3.59 -13.27 -3.26
C ALA A 237 -4.24 -11.93 -2.94
N THR A 238 -5.03 -11.90 -1.86
CA THR A 238 -5.58 -10.68 -1.29
C THR A 238 -5.09 -10.49 0.15
N VAL A 239 -4.54 -9.31 0.44
CA VAL A 239 -4.19 -8.85 1.78
C VAL A 239 -5.11 -7.69 2.11
N GLU A 240 -6.08 -7.91 2.99
CA GLU A 240 -7.12 -6.92 3.29
C GLU A 240 -7.33 -6.63 4.77
N ASN A 241 -7.62 -5.39 5.13
CA ASN A 241 -8.04 -5.04 6.50
C ASN A 241 -7.07 -5.53 7.60
N ASN A 242 -5.77 -5.52 7.34
CA ASN A 242 -4.74 -5.92 8.30
C ASN A 242 -3.99 -4.72 8.85
N HIS A 243 -3.50 -4.87 10.06
CA HIS A 243 -2.57 -3.95 10.69
C HIS A 243 -1.16 -4.55 10.64
N ILE A 244 -0.25 -3.92 9.90
CA ILE A 244 1.08 -4.47 9.56
C ILE A 244 2.14 -3.47 9.99
N HIS A 245 2.89 -3.80 11.04
CA HIS A 245 3.82 -2.85 11.65
C HIS A 245 5.03 -3.50 12.32
N ASP A 246 6.02 -2.69 12.69
CA ASP A 246 7.20 -3.12 13.44
C ASP A 246 7.99 -4.26 12.79
N PHE A 247 8.00 -4.32 11.45
CA PHE A 247 8.98 -5.11 10.72
C PHE A 247 10.28 -4.32 10.65
N GLN A 248 11.26 -4.72 11.45
CA GLN A 248 12.43 -3.92 11.78
C GLN A 248 13.71 -4.70 11.55
N ARG A 249 14.43 -4.39 10.47
CA ARG A 249 15.72 -5.00 10.17
C ARG A 249 16.86 -4.03 10.49
N THR A 250 17.77 -4.44 11.36
CA THR A 250 18.93 -3.61 11.78
C THR A 250 20.25 -4.00 11.11
N GLY A 251 20.29 -5.12 10.37
CA GLY A 251 21.48 -5.59 9.65
C GLY A 251 21.32 -5.56 8.13
N GLY A 252 22.42 -5.39 7.39
CA GLY A 252 22.41 -5.29 5.92
C GLY A 252 21.98 -3.90 5.45
N ASN A 253 21.11 -3.84 4.43
CA ASN A 253 20.43 -2.60 4.03
C ASN A 253 19.49 -2.06 5.12
N GLY A 254 19.12 -2.92 6.08
CA GLY A 254 18.21 -2.57 7.15
C GLY A 254 16.75 -2.48 6.71
N ASP A 255 16.41 -2.98 5.52
CA ASP A 255 15.06 -2.85 4.97
C ASP A 255 14.22 -4.07 5.34
N SER A 256 13.05 -3.79 5.89
CA SER A 256 12.01 -4.76 6.17
C SER A 256 10.68 -4.12 5.81
N HIS A 257 10.12 -4.55 4.68
CA HIS A 257 8.91 -3.94 4.13
C HIS A 257 7.66 -4.49 4.81
N GLY A 258 6.55 -3.76 4.80
CA GLY A 258 5.26 -4.33 5.22
C GLY A 258 4.86 -5.51 4.32
N MET A 259 4.91 -5.30 3.00
CA MET A 259 4.66 -6.33 1.98
C MET A 259 5.62 -6.24 0.80
N VAL A 260 6.19 -7.39 0.40
CA VAL A 260 7.06 -7.53 -0.77
C VAL A 260 6.41 -8.39 -1.85
N ILE A 261 6.13 -7.80 -3.00
CA ILE A 261 5.63 -8.49 -4.19
C ILE A 261 6.82 -8.80 -5.10
N GLN A 262 7.23 -10.06 -5.15
CA GLN A 262 8.39 -10.48 -5.93
C GLN A 262 8.02 -10.80 -7.38
N SER A 263 9.04 -10.89 -8.24
CA SER A 263 8.94 -11.40 -9.63
C SER A 263 8.07 -12.64 -9.71
N THR A 264 7.43 -12.84 -10.87
CA THR A 264 6.43 -13.88 -11.18
C THR A 264 5.06 -13.76 -10.52
N SER A 265 4.90 -12.92 -9.48
CA SER A 265 3.61 -12.70 -8.83
C SER A 265 2.59 -12.07 -9.77
N LYS A 266 1.31 -12.48 -9.68
CA LYS A 266 0.24 -12.00 -10.57
C LYS A 266 -1.07 -11.74 -9.84
N ASP A 267 -1.80 -10.72 -10.28
CA ASP A 267 -3.15 -10.43 -9.79
C ASP A 267 -3.20 -10.26 -8.25
N ILE A 268 -2.27 -9.47 -7.69
CA ILE A 268 -2.12 -9.28 -6.25
C ILE A 268 -2.90 -8.04 -5.79
N THR A 269 -3.69 -8.19 -4.73
CA THR A 269 -4.48 -7.08 -4.16
C THR A 269 -4.05 -6.78 -2.73
N VAL A 270 -3.74 -5.52 -2.44
CA VAL A 270 -3.43 -4.98 -1.11
C VAL A 270 -4.42 -3.86 -0.82
N ARG A 271 -5.37 -4.08 0.10
CA ARG A 271 -6.45 -3.11 0.33
C ARG A 271 -6.90 -2.91 1.76
N ASN A 272 -7.31 -1.69 2.10
CA ASN A 272 -7.85 -1.36 3.43
C ASN A 272 -6.89 -1.71 4.59
N ASN A 273 -5.58 -1.76 4.37
CA ASN A 273 -4.60 -2.06 5.42
C ASN A 273 -4.05 -0.77 6.05
N ASP A 274 -3.60 -0.89 7.29
CA ASP A 274 -2.74 0.10 7.96
C ASP A 274 -1.33 -0.48 7.97
N ILE A 275 -0.38 0.18 7.30
CA ILE A 275 1.00 -0.30 7.18
C ILE A 275 1.97 0.80 7.58
N HIS A 276 2.64 0.62 8.72
CA HIS A 276 3.47 1.66 9.31
C HIS A 276 4.61 1.14 10.18
N ASP A 277 5.53 2.03 10.56
CA ASP A 277 6.66 1.71 11.44
C ASP A 277 7.45 0.49 10.98
N ASN A 278 7.59 0.31 9.66
CA ASN A 278 8.47 -0.70 9.08
C ASN A 278 9.78 -0.04 8.65
N SER A 279 10.87 -0.78 8.72
CA SER A 279 12.20 -0.27 8.39
C SER A 279 12.46 -0.15 6.88
N GLY A 280 11.59 -0.69 6.03
CA GLY A 280 11.56 -0.46 4.58
C GLY A 280 10.31 0.28 4.13
N ASP A 281 9.83 -0.02 2.92
CA ASP A 281 8.55 0.46 2.36
C ASP A 281 7.31 -0.17 3.01
N SER A 282 6.16 0.50 2.91
CA SER A 282 4.87 -0.14 3.22
C SER A 282 4.58 -1.29 2.25
N VAL A 283 4.63 -1.01 0.94
CA VAL A 283 4.47 -2.00 -0.13
C VAL A 283 5.56 -1.82 -1.18
N GLN A 284 6.34 -2.87 -1.42
CA GLN A 284 7.34 -2.88 -2.48
C GLN A 284 6.97 -3.89 -3.57
N CYS A 285 6.97 -3.44 -4.82
CA CYS A 285 7.02 -4.31 -5.97
C CYS A 285 8.47 -4.42 -6.44
N LEU A 286 9.16 -5.48 -6.02
CA LEU A 286 10.63 -5.57 -5.94
C LEU A 286 11.36 -5.55 -7.29
N GLY A 287 10.70 -5.92 -8.39
CA GLY A 287 11.38 -6.14 -9.67
C GLY A 287 12.40 -7.30 -9.64
N PRO A 288 12.88 -7.78 -10.80
CA PRO A 288 13.87 -8.85 -10.87
C PRO A 288 15.31 -8.35 -10.67
N GLU A 289 15.59 -7.05 -10.76
CA GLU A 289 16.95 -6.50 -10.86
C GLU A 289 17.84 -6.88 -9.67
N GLY A 290 19.02 -7.42 -9.95
CA GLY A 290 19.97 -7.84 -8.91
C GLY A 290 19.60 -9.12 -8.17
N PHE A 291 18.44 -9.72 -8.44
CA PHE A 291 17.95 -10.91 -7.72
C PHE A 291 17.55 -12.08 -8.64
N SER A 292 17.05 -11.83 -9.84
CA SER A 292 16.54 -12.87 -10.74
C SER A 292 16.51 -12.42 -12.21
N ASN A 293 16.31 -13.37 -13.13
CA ASN A 293 15.94 -13.09 -14.53
C ASN A 293 14.48 -13.51 -14.82
N LEU A 294 13.67 -13.66 -13.76
CA LEU A 294 12.29 -14.10 -13.88
C LEU A 294 11.41 -12.94 -14.36
N PRO A 295 10.26 -13.23 -15.01
CA PRO A 295 9.33 -12.19 -15.41
C PRO A 295 8.92 -11.28 -14.24
N PRO A 296 8.80 -9.96 -14.48
CA PRO A 296 8.20 -9.00 -13.55
C PRO A 296 6.88 -9.45 -12.95
N ALA A 297 6.55 -8.93 -11.77
CA ALA A 297 5.18 -9.03 -11.27
C ALA A 297 4.21 -8.26 -12.19
N ASP A 298 2.98 -8.75 -12.31
CA ASP A 298 2.00 -8.24 -13.27
C ASP A 298 0.58 -8.24 -12.68
N GLY A 299 -0.09 -7.08 -12.71
CA GLY A 299 -1.43 -6.94 -12.16
C GLY A 299 -1.38 -6.79 -10.64
N VAL A 300 -1.04 -5.60 -10.17
CA VAL A 300 -1.00 -5.27 -8.74
C VAL A 300 -1.97 -4.13 -8.46
N LEU A 301 -2.85 -4.32 -7.47
CA LEU A 301 -3.78 -3.32 -6.99
C LEU A 301 -3.46 -2.96 -5.54
N ILE A 302 -3.09 -1.70 -5.29
CA ILE A 302 -2.85 -1.15 -3.96
C ILE A 302 -3.90 -0.06 -3.73
N GLU A 303 -4.95 -0.38 -2.98
CA GLU A 303 -6.08 0.55 -2.83
C GLU A 303 -6.60 0.75 -1.42
N ASN A 304 -7.09 1.96 -1.14
CA ASN A 304 -7.78 2.28 0.10
C ASN A 304 -6.96 2.01 1.38
N ASN A 305 -5.63 1.95 1.29
CA ASN A 305 -4.77 1.72 2.45
C ASN A 305 -4.42 3.04 3.14
N HIS A 306 -4.06 2.93 4.41
CA HIS A 306 -3.37 3.98 5.15
C HIS A 306 -1.90 3.55 5.34
N LEU A 307 -1.00 4.21 4.64
CA LEU A 307 0.43 3.88 4.58
C LEU A 307 1.21 5.02 5.20
N TYR A 308 1.91 4.81 6.32
CA TYR A 308 2.50 5.95 7.02
C TYR A 308 3.72 5.63 7.86
N ASP A 309 4.57 6.62 8.13
CA ASP A 309 5.70 6.55 9.08
C ASP A 309 6.62 5.31 8.93
N ASN A 310 6.68 4.73 7.73
CA ASN A 310 7.72 3.75 7.41
C ASN A 310 9.02 4.51 7.11
N ARG A 311 10.17 3.88 7.34
CA ARG A 311 11.47 4.54 7.18
C ARG A 311 11.77 4.95 5.73
N GLU A 312 11.17 4.26 4.75
CA GLU A 312 11.39 4.51 3.33
C GLU A 312 10.17 5.11 2.64
N ASN A 313 9.47 4.35 1.80
CA ASN A 313 8.39 4.86 0.97
C ASN A 313 7.03 4.24 1.36
N ALA A 314 5.93 4.86 0.94
CA ALA A 314 4.62 4.22 1.01
C ALA A 314 4.57 3.06 0.01
N VAL A 315 4.93 3.38 -1.23
CA VAL A 315 4.91 2.44 -2.35
C VAL A 315 6.18 2.61 -3.19
N ASP A 316 6.96 1.55 -3.31
CA ASP A 316 8.12 1.47 -4.21
C ASP A 316 7.83 0.47 -5.35
N ILE A 317 7.78 0.96 -6.58
CA ILE A 317 7.50 0.18 -7.79
C ILE A 317 8.76 0.15 -8.67
N LYS A 318 9.47 -0.98 -8.62
CA LYS A 318 10.56 -1.33 -9.55
C LYS A 318 9.97 -1.89 -10.85
N THR A 319 10.67 -2.80 -11.53
CA THR A 319 10.20 -3.38 -12.79
C THR A 319 9.02 -4.34 -12.56
N CYS A 320 7.83 -3.74 -12.45
CA CYS A 320 6.53 -4.36 -12.36
C CYS A 320 5.61 -3.79 -13.44
N LYS A 321 4.56 -4.56 -13.78
CA LYS A 321 3.63 -4.24 -14.87
C LYS A 321 2.19 -4.15 -14.38
N ASN A 322 1.40 -3.30 -15.02
CA ASN A 322 -0.04 -3.17 -14.75
C ASN A 322 -0.32 -2.94 -13.25
N VAL A 323 0.28 -1.89 -12.70
CA VAL A 323 0.15 -1.54 -11.28
C VAL A 323 -0.84 -0.38 -11.13
N VAL A 324 -1.80 -0.51 -10.23
CA VAL A 324 -2.73 0.56 -9.86
C VAL A 324 -2.58 0.87 -8.38
N VAL A 325 -2.24 2.12 -8.07
CA VAL A 325 -2.15 2.67 -6.72
C VAL A 325 -3.25 3.70 -6.59
N ARG A 326 -4.33 3.40 -5.84
CA ARG A 326 -5.48 4.29 -5.79
C ARG A 326 -6.13 4.50 -4.44
N ASN A 327 -6.69 5.69 -4.23
CA ASN A 327 -7.46 6.02 -3.03
C ASN A 327 -6.70 5.75 -1.71
N ASN A 328 -5.37 5.75 -1.69
CA ASN A 328 -4.63 5.54 -0.45
C ASN A 328 -4.41 6.88 0.25
N ARG A 329 -4.24 6.83 1.57
CA ARG A 329 -3.67 7.94 2.36
C ARG A 329 -2.22 7.59 2.70
N MET A 330 -1.30 8.47 2.35
CA MET A 330 0.14 8.25 2.46
C MET A 330 0.81 9.43 3.18
N HIS A 331 1.40 9.22 4.35
CA HIS A 331 2.06 10.33 5.07
C HIS A 331 3.25 9.96 5.96
N GLY A 332 4.06 10.95 6.34
CA GLY A 332 5.16 10.78 7.29
C GLY A 332 6.50 10.32 6.70
N PHE A 333 6.66 10.31 5.37
CA PHE A 333 7.86 9.78 4.70
C PHE A 333 9.00 10.80 4.65
N LYS A 334 9.99 10.61 5.52
CA LYS A 334 11.11 11.55 5.72
C LYS A 334 12.38 11.03 5.06
N VAL A 335 13.32 11.95 4.80
CA VAL A 335 14.68 11.55 4.39
C VAL A 335 15.28 10.63 5.45
N SER A 336 15.83 9.51 5.00
CA SER A 336 16.53 8.54 5.83
C SER A 336 17.88 8.19 5.19
N THR A 337 18.61 7.24 5.77
CA THR A 337 19.89 6.79 5.20
C THR A 337 19.71 5.97 3.92
N THR A 338 18.51 5.44 3.66
CA THR A 338 18.23 4.53 2.54
C THR A 338 17.19 5.08 1.55
N SER A 339 16.37 6.05 1.97
CA SER A 339 15.38 6.73 1.14
C SER A 339 15.56 8.24 1.16
N LYS A 340 15.19 8.91 0.07
CA LYS A 340 15.16 10.37 0.03
C LYS A 340 13.76 10.92 0.41
N GLY A 341 12.95 10.10 1.08
CA GLY A 341 11.65 10.45 1.66
C GLY A 341 10.52 10.65 0.65
N GLU A 342 10.56 9.92 -0.47
CA GLU A 342 9.44 9.84 -1.41
C GLU A 342 8.25 9.09 -0.78
N ALA A 343 7.01 9.55 -1.01
CA ALA A 343 5.85 8.73 -0.66
C ALA A 343 5.63 7.62 -1.71
N VAL A 344 5.69 7.95 -3.00
CA VAL A 344 5.56 6.98 -4.10
C VAL A 344 6.75 7.06 -5.04
N VAL A 345 7.34 5.90 -5.36
CA VAL A 345 8.43 5.77 -6.33
C VAL A 345 8.01 4.83 -7.46
N VAL A 346 8.18 5.29 -8.70
CA VAL A 346 8.02 4.46 -9.91
C VAL A 346 9.34 4.51 -10.68
N HIS A 347 10.14 3.46 -10.59
CA HIS A 347 11.47 3.46 -11.19
C HIS A 347 11.84 2.09 -11.78
N MET A 348 13.10 1.90 -12.16
CA MET A 348 13.52 0.75 -12.94
C MET A 348 12.80 0.70 -14.30
N SER A 349 12.41 -0.49 -14.76
CA SER A 349 11.67 -0.69 -16.01
C SER A 349 10.16 -0.87 -15.76
N ALA A 350 9.60 -0.18 -14.74
CA ALA A 350 8.16 -0.21 -14.45
C ALA A 350 7.34 0.20 -15.69
N SER A 351 6.22 -0.47 -15.96
CA SER A 351 5.37 -0.10 -17.11
C SER A 351 3.89 -0.26 -16.86
N THR A 352 3.09 0.63 -17.45
CA THR A 352 1.63 0.67 -17.25
C THR A 352 1.28 0.81 -15.77
N VAL A 353 1.65 1.96 -15.19
CA VAL A 353 1.41 2.27 -13.77
C VAL A 353 0.41 3.41 -13.68
N THR A 354 -0.67 3.23 -12.92
CA THR A 354 -1.63 4.29 -12.61
C THR A 354 -1.53 4.63 -11.13
N VAL A 355 -1.25 5.90 -10.81
CA VAL A 355 -1.31 6.44 -9.46
C VAL A 355 -2.46 7.44 -9.45
N GLU A 356 -3.58 7.09 -8.81
CA GLU A 356 -4.80 7.89 -8.89
C GLU A 356 -5.54 8.14 -7.57
N ASN A 357 -6.14 9.31 -7.41
CA ASN A 357 -7.02 9.61 -6.26
C ASN A 357 -6.36 9.43 -4.88
N ASN A 358 -5.03 9.43 -4.78
CA ASN A 358 -4.34 9.29 -3.51
C ASN A 358 -4.28 10.64 -2.77
N ASP A 359 -4.25 10.59 -1.45
CA ASP A 359 -3.89 11.70 -0.56
C ASP A 359 -2.48 11.47 -0.05
N ILE A 360 -1.55 12.37 -0.41
CA ILE A 360 -0.13 12.27 -0.11
C ILE A 360 0.29 13.51 0.64
N SER A 361 0.81 13.33 1.86
CA SER A 361 1.21 14.46 2.70
C SER A 361 2.43 14.20 3.56
N GLU A 362 2.98 15.26 4.16
CA GLU A 362 4.03 15.17 5.19
C GLU A 362 5.24 14.32 4.77
N ALA A 363 5.60 14.40 3.49
CA ALA A 363 6.72 13.70 2.89
C ALA A 363 7.84 14.66 2.47
N ALA A 364 9.04 14.15 2.26
CA ALA A 364 10.14 14.93 1.68
C ALA A 364 9.99 15.10 0.16
N LYS A 365 9.36 14.12 -0.51
CA LYS A 365 8.82 14.22 -1.87
C LYS A 365 7.49 13.50 -1.98
N GLY A 366 6.57 14.01 -2.80
CA GLY A 366 5.31 13.34 -3.07
C GLY A 366 5.48 12.10 -3.96
N ILE A 367 5.48 12.29 -5.28
CA ILE A 367 5.60 11.21 -6.27
C ILE A 367 6.88 11.40 -7.09
N SER A 368 7.71 10.36 -7.20
CA SER A 368 8.88 10.33 -8.08
C SER A 368 8.74 9.28 -9.18
N VAL A 369 9.05 9.65 -10.42
CA VAL A 369 9.10 8.74 -11.56
C VAL A 369 10.49 8.81 -12.21
N GLY A 370 11.08 7.64 -12.44
CA GLY A 370 12.37 7.49 -13.11
C GLY A 370 13.58 7.60 -12.19
N GLY A 371 14.71 7.99 -12.78
CA GLY A 371 16.01 8.01 -12.12
C GLY A 371 16.79 6.74 -12.45
N ASN A 372 17.04 5.89 -11.47
CA ASN A 372 17.74 4.63 -11.72
C ASN A 372 16.87 3.69 -12.57
N HIS A 373 17.49 3.08 -13.58
CA HIS A 373 16.84 2.04 -14.37
C HIS A 373 17.80 0.95 -14.85
N ASP A 374 17.24 -0.25 -15.07
CA ASP A 374 17.89 -1.38 -15.72
C ASP A 374 16.97 -1.86 -16.84
N GLY A 375 17.38 -1.65 -18.09
CA GLY A 375 16.49 -1.77 -19.26
C GLY A 375 15.84 -0.44 -19.66
N PRO A 376 14.63 -0.45 -20.25
CA PRO A 376 13.90 0.77 -20.58
C PRO A 376 13.64 1.68 -19.37
N VAL A 377 13.45 2.98 -19.60
CA VAL A 377 12.92 3.88 -18.57
C VAL A 377 11.45 3.52 -18.25
N PRO A 378 10.90 3.98 -17.11
CA PRO A 378 9.48 3.77 -16.82
C PRO A 378 8.59 4.29 -17.96
N SER A 379 7.55 3.54 -18.32
CA SER A 379 6.69 3.89 -19.47
C SER A 379 5.21 3.65 -19.23
N GLY A 380 4.37 4.46 -19.87
CA GLY A 380 2.92 4.38 -19.70
C GLY A 380 2.46 4.66 -18.26
N VAL A 381 3.13 5.60 -17.59
CA VAL A 381 2.77 6.04 -16.23
C VAL A 381 1.68 7.10 -16.31
N VAL A 382 0.62 6.97 -15.51
CA VAL A 382 -0.47 7.94 -15.40
C VAL A 382 -0.60 8.37 -13.94
N LEU A 383 -0.32 9.64 -13.66
CA LEU A 383 -0.53 10.28 -12.36
C LEU A 383 -1.77 11.16 -12.47
N ARG A 384 -2.88 10.79 -11.81
CA ARG A 384 -4.12 11.57 -11.94
C ARG A 384 -4.94 11.75 -10.67
N ARG A 385 -5.57 12.91 -10.50
CA ARG A 385 -6.47 13.17 -9.35
C ARG A 385 -5.83 12.94 -7.98
N ASN A 386 -4.50 12.99 -7.89
CA ASN A 386 -3.83 12.92 -6.60
C ASN A 386 -3.85 14.29 -5.93
N ARG A 387 -4.00 14.28 -4.62
CA ARG A 387 -3.88 15.43 -3.72
C ARG A 387 -2.53 15.31 -3.04
N ILE A 388 -1.64 16.24 -3.30
CA ILE A 388 -0.27 16.24 -2.78
C ILE A 388 -0.05 17.55 -2.03
N HIS A 389 0.22 17.46 -0.73
CA HIS A 389 0.34 18.65 0.11
C HIS A 389 1.29 18.48 1.29
N ALA A 390 1.62 19.57 1.98
CA ALA A 390 2.55 19.58 3.11
C ALA A 390 3.87 18.84 2.82
N ILE A 391 4.46 19.10 1.64
CA ILE A 391 5.74 18.50 1.24
C ILE A 391 6.88 19.43 1.65
N SER A 392 7.80 18.90 2.45
CA SER A 392 8.78 19.71 3.19
C SER A 392 10.23 19.46 2.75
N LYS A 393 11.08 20.49 2.89
CA LYS A 393 12.54 20.40 2.80
C LYS A 393 13.20 20.02 4.11
N ALA A 394 12.42 19.79 5.17
CA ALA A 394 12.94 19.35 6.47
C ALA A 394 13.88 18.14 6.31
N ASN A 395 14.91 18.09 7.17
CA ASN A 395 15.90 17.01 7.19
C ASN A 395 16.64 16.77 5.86
N GLY A 396 16.75 17.80 5.01
CA GLY A 396 17.46 17.71 3.73
C GLY A 396 16.62 17.16 2.57
N GLY A 397 15.29 17.12 2.71
CA GLY A 397 14.38 16.85 1.62
C GLY A 397 14.48 17.88 0.50
N ASP A 398 14.21 17.50 -0.74
CA ASP A 398 14.15 18.48 -1.84
C ASP A 398 12.82 19.26 -1.87
N GLY A 399 11.80 18.76 -1.17
CA GLY A 399 10.49 19.38 -1.01
C GLY A 399 9.66 19.36 -2.28
N SER A 400 9.89 18.41 -3.21
CA SER A 400 9.18 18.38 -4.50
C SER A 400 7.85 17.61 -4.45
N GLY A 401 6.80 18.17 -5.05
CA GLY A 401 5.48 17.54 -5.12
C GLY A 401 5.48 16.32 -6.05
N ILE A 402 5.68 16.56 -7.34
CA ILE A 402 5.87 15.53 -8.36
C ILE A 402 7.23 15.74 -9.03
N ARG A 403 8.04 14.69 -9.12
CA ARG A 403 9.37 14.71 -9.74
C ARG A 403 9.51 13.66 -10.83
N LEU A 404 9.74 14.10 -12.06
CA LEU A 404 9.92 13.24 -13.23
C LEU A 404 11.36 13.37 -13.74
N GLU A 405 12.17 12.34 -13.48
CA GLU A 405 13.58 12.31 -13.88
C GLU A 405 13.74 11.78 -15.31
N ASN A 406 13.23 10.57 -15.54
CA ASN A 406 13.19 9.92 -16.84
C ASN A 406 11.92 9.07 -16.95
N SER A 407 11.33 9.04 -18.14
CA SER A 407 10.20 8.17 -18.47
C SER A 407 9.81 8.37 -19.93
N ASP A 408 8.98 7.49 -20.47
CA ASP A 408 8.38 7.65 -21.78
C ASP A 408 6.84 7.59 -21.72
N GLY A 409 6.21 8.66 -22.21
CA GLY A 409 4.75 8.75 -22.32
C GLY A 409 4.02 8.93 -20.99
N THR A 410 4.70 9.46 -19.96
CA THR A 410 4.05 9.79 -18.68
C THR A 410 2.95 10.84 -18.88
N GLN A 411 1.83 10.68 -18.17
CA GLN A 411 0.73 11.64 -18.15
C GLN A 411 0.49 12.12 -16.72
N VAL A 412 0.45 13.44 -16.52
CA VAL A 412 0.15 14.09 -15.24
C VAL A 412 -1.13 14.89 -15.43
N LEU A 413 -2.25 14.35 -14.95
CA LEU A 413 -3.59 14.83 -15.30
C LEU A 413 -4.40 15.17 -14.06
N ASN A 414 -4.98 16.37 -13.98
CA ASN A 414 -5.95 16.67 -12.91
C ASN A 414 -5.40 16.42 -11.49
N ASN A 415 -4.15 16.73 -11.19
CA ASN A 415 -3.63 16.64 -9.81
C ASN A 415 -3.74 18.00 -9.11
N THR A 416 -3.93 18.00 -7.79
CA THR A 416 -3.81 19.20 -6.96
C THR A 416 -2.57 19.07 -6.10
N VAL A 417 -1.58 19.92 -6.37
CA VAL A 417 -0.28 19.94 -5.71
C VAL A 417 -0.07 21.31 -5.09
N THR A 418 -0.21 21.41 -3.77
CA THR A 418 -0.27 22.67 -3.02
C THR A 418 0.50 22.56 -1.71
N ASP A 419 0.89 23.66 -1.08
CA ASP A 419 1.66 23.63 0.19
C ASP A 419 2.97 22.81 0.05
N ILE A 420 3.78 23.23 -0.93
CA ILE A 420 5.03 22.58 -1.33
C ILE A 420 6.21 23.52 -1.09
N GLU A 421 7.14 23.15 -0.21
CA GLU A 421 8.32 23.97 0.10
C GLU A 421 9.36 24.03 -1.04
N GLY A 422 9.32 23.07 -1.96
CA GLY A 422 10.14 22.99 -3.17
C GLY A 422 9.37 23.31 -4.44
N ALA A 423 9.61 22.53 -5.49
CA ALA A 423 8.88 22.65 -6.74
C ALA A 423 7.63 21.76 -6.74
N ALA A 424 6.46 22.30 -7.10
CA ALA A 424 5.24 21.51 -7.23
C ALA A 424 5.41 20.44 -8.32
N LEU A 425 6.06 20.78 -9.43
CA LEU A 425 6.44 19.85 -10.49
C LEU A 425 7.90 20.05 -10.92
N VAL A 426 8.68 18.98 -10.90
CA VAL A 426 10.02 18.92 -11.51
C VAL A 426 9.96 17.98 -12.70
N LEU A 427 10.48 18.39 -13.85
CA LEU A 427 10.48 17.54 -15.04
C LEU A 427 11.67 17.80 -15.97
N GLY A 428 12.13 16.77 -16.67
CA GLY A 428 13.07 16.93 -17.79
C GLY A 428 14.51 17.25 -17.40
N HIS A 429 14.93 16.96 -16.16
CA HIS A 429 16.33 17.08 -15.74
C HIS A 429 17.21 15.94 -16.25
N GLY A 430 16.61 14.79 -16.56
CA GLY A 430 17.25 13.77 -17.38
C GLY A 430 18.17 12.80 -16.63
N THR A 431 18.07 12.67 -15.30
CA THR A 431 18.91 11.73 -14.55
C THR A 431 18.64 10.32 -15.05
N GLY A 432 19.60 9.70 -15.75
CA GLY A 432 19.41 8.37 -16.36
C GLY A 432 18.69 8.36 -17.73
N GLY A 433 18.43 9.53 -18.33
CA GLY A 433 17.81 9.63 -19.66
C GLY A 433 16.65 10.63 -19.72
N PRO A 434 16.09 10.90 -20.92
CA PRO A 434 15.09 11.96 -21.08
C PRO A 434 13.73 11.59 -20.47
N THR A 435 12.96 12.62 -20.12
CA THR A 435 11.52 12.51 -19.84
C THR A 435 10.74 12.78 -21.13
N SER A 436 10.52 11.73 -21.93
CA SER A 436 9.99 11.84 -23.30
C SER A 436 8.46 11.75 -23.35
N ASN A 437 7.86 12.45 -24.32
CA ASN A 437 6.43 12.36 -24.65
C ASN A 437 5.49 12.64 -23.47
N LEU A 438 5.94 13.46 -22.52
CA LEU A 438 5.21 13.83 -21.31
C LEU A 438 4.01 14.73 -21.65
N THR A 439 2.85 14.43 -21.07
CA THR A 439 1.68 15.32 -21.08
C THR A 439 1.36 15.77 -19.65
N VAL A 440 1.24 17.08 -19.45
CA VAL A 440 0.87 17.70 -18.17
C VAL A 440 -0.33 18.60 -18.42
N GLU A 441 -1.50 18.18 -17.92
CA GLU A 441 -2.78 18.82 -18.23
C GLU A 441 -3.76 18.88 -17.06
N ASN A 442 -4.50 19.98 -16.96
CA ASN A 442 -5.52 20.22 -15.93
C ASN A 442 -5.00 20.13 -14.49
N ASN A 443 -3.73 20.36 -14.20
CA ASN A 443 -3.22 20.32 -12.83
C ASN A 443 -3.31 21.68 -12.13
N ILE A 444 -3.55 21.67 -10.83
CA ILE A 444 -3.23 22.78 -9.92
C ILE A 444 -1.82 22.54 -9.38
N LEU A 445 -0.91 23.47 -9.62
CA LEU A 445 0.49 23.39 -9.21
C LEU A 445 0.88 24.69 -8.49
N ASP A 446 1.03 24.61 -7.17
CA ASP A 446 1.33 25.75 -6.30
C ASP A 446 2.41 25.35 -5.29
N GLY A 447 3.62 25.84 -5.53
CA GLY A 447 4.77 25.59 -4.67
C GLY A 447 5.69 26.80 -4.59
N ALA A 448 6.80 26.67 -3.85
CA ALA A 448 7.84 27.71 -3.87
C ALA A 448 8.39 27.95 -5.29
N THR A 449 8.33 26.92 -6.13
CA THR A 449 8.40 26.95 -7.59
C THR A 449 7.22 26.15 -8.14
N ASP A 450 6.47 26.68 -9.10
CA ASP A 450 5.31 25.96 -9.67
C ASP A 450 5.78 24.85 -10.61
N VAL A 451 6.74 25.16 -11.51
CA VAL A 451 7.39 24.17 -12.38
C VAL A 451 8.89 24.43 -12.49
N ASP A 452 9.69 23.39 -12.27
CA ASP A 452 11.11 23.32 -12.60
C ASP A 452 11.31 22.45 -13.84
N LEU A 453 11.59 23.10 -14.96
CA LEU A 453 11.76 22.50 -16.28
C LEU A 453 13.26 22.41 -16.65
N GLY A 454 13.75 21.19 -16.76
CA GLY A 454 15.06 20.88 -17.33
C GLY A 454 15.09 20.87 -18.86
N GLY A 455 16.24 20.49 -19.43
CA GLY A 455 16.47 20.53 -20.88
C GLY A 455 16.07 19.26 -21.66
N GLU A 456 15.72 18.18 -20.98
CA GLU A 456 15.56 16.84 -21.56
C GLU A 456 14.11 16.34 -21.51
N ALA A 457 13.20 17.14 -22.05
CA ALA A 457 11.77 16.80 -22.16
C ALA A 457 11.27 16.78 -23.62
N PRO A 458 11.82 15.94 -24.51
CA PRO A 458 11.41 15.90 -25.91
C PRO A 458 9.94 15.48 -26.04
N GLY A 459 9.17 16.22 -26.84
CA GLY A 459 7.75 15.94 -27.04
C GLY A 459 6.84 16.37 -25.89
N LEU A 460 7.36 17.16 -24.93
CA LEU A 460 6.57 17.74 -23.82
C LEU A 460 5.33 18.48 -24.34
N LYS A 461 4.19 18.20 -23.70
CA LYS A 461 2.93 18.92 -23.89
C LYS A 461 2.46 19.46 -22.54
N LEU A 462 2.34 20.77 -22.46
CA LEU A 462 1.79 21.50 -21.32
C LEU A 462 0.53 22.23 -21.79
N VAL A 463 -0.61 21.89 -21.18
CA VAL A 463 -1.93 22.37 -21.60
C VAL A 463 -2.80 22.60 -20.37
N THR A 464 -3.50 23.74 -20.29
CA THR A 464 -4.58 23.99 -19.31
C THR A 464 -4.22 23.67 -17.84
N ASN A 465 -3.04 24.04 -17.35
CA ASN A 465 -2.73 23.96 -15.92
C ASN A 465 -3.04 25.30 -15.22
N LEU A 466 -3.29 25.25 -13.92
CA LEU A 466 -3.39 26.44 -13.07
C LEU A 466 -2.17 26.50 -12.14
N TYR A 467 -1.37 27.54 -12.32
CA TYR A 467 -0.19 27.82 -11.50
C TYR A 467 -0.53 28.78 -10.37
N GLY A 468 0.11 28.58 -9.21
CA GLY A 468 -0.02 29.42 -8.03
C GLY A 468 0.22 30.90 -8.30
N GLY A 469 -0.32 31.77 -7.45
CA GLY A 469 -0.57 33.19 -7.78
C GLY A 469 0.64 34.06 -8.16
N ALA A 470 1.87 33.60 -7.91
CA ALA A 470 3.09 34.29 -8.34
C ALA A 470 3.65 33.77 -9.67
N GLY A 471 3.22 32.60 -10.17
CA GLY A 471 3.69 32.01 -11.42
C GLY A 471 5.21 31.89 -11.49
N ARG A 472 5.80 31.01 -10.69
CA ARG A 472 7.26 30.93 -10.50
C ARG A 472 7.82 29.71 -11.23
N PHE A 473 8.58 29.93 -12.30
CA PHE A 473 9.08 28.85 -13.15
C PHE A 473 10.61 28.83 -13.24
N ILE A 474 11.23 27.66 -13.24
CA ILE A 474 12.66 27.48 -13.52
C ILE A 474 12.83 26.84 -14.89
N THR A 475 13.73 27.36 -15.72
CA THR A 475 13.94 26.88 -17.11
C THR A 475 15.41 26.78 -17.55
N GLY A 476 16.36 27.13 -16.66
CA GLY A 476 17.80 27.17 -16.92
C GLY A 476 18.63 26.22 -16.04
N GLY A 477 18.00 25.21 -15.45
CA GLY A 477 18.60 24.33 -14.44
C GLY A 477 18.41 24.86 -13.00
N SER A 478 18.63 23.99 -12.01
CA SER A 478 18.16 24.14 -10.62
C SER A 478 18.67 25.37 -9.84
N ASN A 479 19.69 26.07 -10.35
CA ASN A 479 20.24 27.29 -9.73
C ASN A 479 19.79 28.59 -10.44
N SER A 480 18.91 28.48 -11.44
CA SER A 480 18.42 29.65 -12.16
C SER A 480 17.38 30.42 -11.35
N ALA A 481 17.37 31.74 -11.50
CA ALA A 481 16.31 32.57 -10.96
C ALA A 481 14.96 32.21 -11.61
N PRO A 482 13.84 32.27 -10.87
CA PRO A 482 12.52 32.06 -11.43
C PRO A 482 12.19 33.09 -12.53
N VAL A 483 11.47 32.64 -13.55
CA VAL A 483 10.90 33.46 -14.62
C VAL A 483 9.38 33.48 -14.52
N ASP A 484 8.74 34.41 -15.22
CA ASP A 484 7.29 34.50 -15.32
C ASP A 484 6.69 33.51 -16.34
N LEU A 485 5.36 33.49 -16.44
CA LEU A 485 4.63 32.60 -17.34
C LEU A 485 4.94 32.86 -18.82
N GLU A 486 5.21 34.11 -19.22
CA GLU A 486 5.50 34.44 -20.63
C GLU A 486 6.84 33.83 -21.05
N ALA A 487 7.88 34.05 -20.24
CA ALA A 487 9.19 33.45 -20.45
C ALA A 487 9.14 31.92 -20.36
N PHE A 488 8.35 31.36 -19.42
CA PHE A 488 8.15 29.92 -19.33
C PHE A 488 7.54 29.35 -20.62
N ARG A 489 6.45 29.94 -21.12
CA ARG A 489 5.78 29.51 -22.37
C ARG A 489 6.71 29.55 -23.58
N ALA A 490 7.56 30.58 -23.68
CA ALA A 490 8.54 30.69 -24.74
C ALA A 490 9.53 29.51 -24.77
N LYS A 491 9.83 28.92 -23.60
CA LYS A 491 10.74 27.77 -23.47
C LYS A 491 10.03 26.43 -23.54
N SER A 492 8.89 26.31 -22.88
CA SER A 492 8.17 25.05 -22.67
C SER A 492 7.21 24.70 -23.81
N GLY A 493 6.79 25.70 -24.59
CA GLY A 493 5.75 25.55 -25.61
C GLY A 493 4.34 25.42 -25.04
N ASP A 494 4.13 25.75 -23.76
CA ASP A 494 2.81 25.80 -23.13
C ASP A 494 1.88 26.79 -23.86
N LYS A 495 0.65 26.35 -24.16
CA LYS A 495 -0.34 27.12 -24.94
C LYS A 495 -1.62 27.46 -24.18
N GLY A 496 -1.81 26.97 -22.96
CA GLY A 496 -3.13 26.98 -22.33
C GLY A 496 -3.15 27.19 -20.82
N SER A 497 -2.01 27.05 -20.12
CA SER A 497 -2.00 27.20 -18.66
C SER A 497 -2.12 28.64 -18.22
N THR A 498 -2.63 28.89 -17.02
CA THR A 498 -2.84 30.24 -16.46
C THR A 498 -2.22 30.36 -15.08
N VAL A 499 -1.96 31.60 -14.64
CA VAL A 499 -1.62 31.92 -13.25
C VAL A 499 -2.88 32.51 -12.60
N GLY A 500 -3.24 32.03 -11.42
CA GLY A 500 -4.42 32.47 -10.72
C GLY A 500 -4.36 32.15 -9.23
N ARG A 501 -5.50 32.22 -8.55
CA ARG A 501 -5.60 31.78 -7.16
C ARG A 501 -6.21 30.38 -7.13
N PRO A 502 -5.40 29.33 -6.86
CA PRO A 502 -5.92 27.97 -6.77
C PRO A 502 -7.11 27.85 -5.83
N GLY A 503 -7.08 28.57 -4.69
CA GLY A 503 -8.22 28.67 -3.76
C GLY A 503 -8.70 27.31 -3.28
N VAL A 504 -7.77 26.39 -3.01
CA VAL A 504 -8.06 25.01 -2.62
C VAL A 504 -8.52 24.97 -1.16
N ASP A 505 -9.71 24.45 -0.93
CA ASP A 505 -10.22 24.20 0.42
C ASP A 505 -9.39 23.08 1.08
N THR A 506 -8.81 23.33 2.26
CA THR A 506 -7.87 22.38 2.89
C THR A 506 -8.54 21.15 3.50
N THR A 507 -9.87 21.10 3.55
CA THR A 507 -10.62 19.96 4.09
C THR A 507 -11.14 19.06 2.97
N THR A 508 -11.71 19.68 1.94
CA THR A 508 -12.38 19.01 0.81
C THR A 508 -11.52 18.91 -0.43
N TYR A 509 -10.44 19.70 -0.51
CA TYR A 509 -9.60 19.89 -1.68
C TYR A 509 -10.34 20.44 -2.90
N ALA A 510 -11.55 20.97 -2.69
CA ALA A 510 -12.33 21.62 -3.73
C ALA A 510 -11.52 22.80 -4.32
N PRO A 511 -11.40 22.91 -5.65
CA PRO A 511 -10.71 24.01 -6.29
C PRO A 511 -11.48 25.34 -6.18
N GLY A 512 -10.74 26.44 -6.24
CA GLY A 512 -11.29 27.78 -6.34
C GLY A 512 -11.83 28.11 -7.73
N SER A 513 -12.51 29.26 -7.86
CA SER A 513 -13.17 29.69 -9.10
C SER A 513 -12.25 29.84 -10.32
N ASP A 514 -10.95 29.92 -10.12
CA ASP A 514 -9.96 29.96 -11.20
C ASP A 514 -9.72 28.60 -11.87
N ALA A 515 -10.18 27.51 -11.24
CA ALA A 515 -10.07 26.15 -11.71
C ALA A 515 -11.42 25.51 -12.09
N VAL A 516 -12.53 25.96 -11.50
CA VAL A 516 -13.87 25.41 -11.77
C VAL A 516 -14.32 25.60 -13.22
N ASP A 517 -14.81 24.54 -13.87
CA ASP A 517 -15.29 24.46 -15.26
C ASP A 517 -14.26 24.93 -16.32
N LYS A 518 -12.97 24.94 -15.99
CA LYS A 518 -11.90 25.53 -16.82
C LYS A 518 -10.91 24.52 -17.41
N GLY A 519 -11.05 23.25 -17.04
CA GLY A 519 -10.26 22.15 -17.57
C GLY A 519 -10.65 21.75 -18.98
N THR A 520 -9.78 20.99 -19.63
CA THR A 520 -10.03 20.36 -20.93
C THR A 520 -10.56 18.93 -20.73
N ASP A 521 -11.50 18.47 -21.55
CA ASP A 521 -12.05 17.10 -21.45
C ASP A 521 -11.00 16.04 -21.84
N VAL A 522 -10.31 15.54 -20.82
CA VAL A 522 -9.33 14.44 -20.89
C VAL A 522 -9.98 13.06 -20.71
N LYS A 523 -11.31 12.95 -20.91
CA LYS A 523 -12.10 11.71 -20.76
C LYS A 523 -12.18 11.16 -19.34
N LEU A 524 -12.02 12.05 -18.35
CA LEU A 524 -12.35 11.76 -16.95
C LEU A 524 -13.78 12.22 -16.64
N PRO A 525 -14.52 11.53 -15.75
CA PRO A 525 -15.86 11.97 -15.33
C PRO A 525 -15.80 13.30 -14.55
N PHE A 526 -16.58 14.29 -14.94
CA PHE A 526 -16.62 15.61 -14.30
C PHE A 526 -18.05 16.06 -14.00
N CYS A 527 -18.18 17.09 -13.16
CA CYS A 527 -19.44 17.77 -12.84
C CYS A 527 -19.47 19.15 -13.50
N GLY A 528 -20.65 19.75 -13.65
CA GLY A 528 -20.75 21.10 -14.21
C GLY A 528 -20.72 21.18 -15.75
N ARG A 529 -20.23 22.30 -16.27
CA ARG A 529 -20.21 22.65 -17.70
C ARG A 529 -18.95 22.18 -18.40
N GLY A 530 -17.87 21.98 -17.66
CA GLY A 530 -16.59 21.45 -18.13
C GLY A 530 -15.83 20.82 -16.96
N PRO A 531 -14.74 20.09 -17.21
CA PRO A 531 -13.91 19.56 -16.13
C PRO A 531 -13.34 20.68 -15.27
N ASP A 532 -13.22 20.44 -13.97
CA ASP A 532 -12.41 21.29 -13.13
C ASP A 532 -10.92 21.04 -13.37
N ILE A 533 -10.09 22.07 -13.18
CA ILE A 533 -8.64 21.92 -13.05
C ILE A 533 -8.34 21.45 -11.62
N GLY A 534 -7.47 20.46 -11.48
CA GLY A 534 -7.10 19.87 -10.20
C GLY A 534 -7.77 18.53 -9.96
N ALA A 535 -7.57 18.03 -8.74
CA ALA A 535 -7.96 16.68 -8.32
C ALA A 535 -9.44 16.51 -8.02
N VAL A 536 -10.16 17.57 -7.62
CA VAL A 536 -11.54 17.49 -7.14
C VAL A 536 -12.48 18.25 -8.06
N GLU A 537 -13.58 17.58 -8.42
CA GLU A 537 -14.69 18.18 -9.15
C GLU A 537 -15.71 18.76 -8.15
N VAL A 538 -16.23 19.95 -8.42
CA VAL A 538 -17.27 20.60 -7.62
C VAL A 538 -18.65 20.51 -8.27
N GLY A 539 -19.70 20.61 -7.47
CA GLY A 539 -21.09 20.55 -7.97
C GLY A 539 -21.57 19.12 -8.27
N CYS A 540 -20.85 18.15 -7.72
CA CYS A 540 -21.29 16.78 -7.46
C CYS A 540 -21.98 16.75 -6.07
#